data_AF-A0A1F2TZR6-F1
#
_entry.id   AF-A0A1F2TZR6-F1
#
_cell.length_a   1.000
_cell.length_b   1.000
_cell.length_c   1.000
_cell.angle_alpha   90.00
_cell.angle_beta   90.00
_cell.angle_gamma   90.00
#
_symmetry.space_group_name_H-M   'P 1'
#
loop_
_entity.id
_entity.type
_entity.pdbx_description
1 polymer ?
#
loop_
_entity_poly.entity_id
_entity_poly.type
_entity_poly.pdbx_seq_one_letter_code
_entity_poly.pdbx_strand_id
1 'polypeptide(L)'
;MAVYHFWMPYQFDWTSKLRATPPAIAWGSFMINFCFSVLLVWAAAMTILAAFRWTKQDAVTLCTVWGMGVFWVLNAGYQALFPMPLPENLRAVGWFLLGFAVLVAFLYAVAIAVGLSTISRAANS
;
A
#
# COMPACT_ATOMS: atom_id res chain seq x y z
N MET A 1 -3.37 -9.71 13.99
CA MET A 1 -4.38 -9.39 12.95
C MET A 1 -3.77 -9.20 11.56
N ALA A 2 -2.85 -8.26 11.34
CA ALA A 2 -2.29 -8.00 10.00
C ALA A 2 -1.68 -9.25 9.31
N VAL A 3 -0.80 -9.98 10.01
CA VAL A 3 -0.20 -11.24 9.52
C VAL A 3 -1.27 -12.30 9.19
N TYR A 4 -2.32 -12.38 10.01
CA TYR A 4 -3.41 -13.32 9.79
C TYR A 4 -4.17 -13.02 8.49
N HIS A 5 -4.36 -11.74 8.13
CA HIS A 5 -5.00 -11.38 6.86
C HIS A 5 -4.17 -11.80 5.64
N PHE A 6 -2.84 -11.79 5.70
CA PHE A 6 -2.01 -12.36 4.62
C PHE A 6 -2.21 -13.87 4.46
N TRP A 7 -2.48 -14.58 5.57
CA TRP A 7 -2.67 -16.03 5.58
C TRP A 7 -4.10 -16.46 5.22
N MET A 8 -5.09 -15.59 5.46
CA MET A 8 -6.51 -15.87 5.29
C MET A 8 -6.87 -16.47 3.92
N PRO A 9 -6.34 -15.98 2.78
CA PRO A 9 -6.70 -16.54 1.48
C PRO A 9 -6.27 -18.01 1.31
N TYR A 10 -5.16 -18.40 1.94
CA TYR A 10 -4.66 -19.77 1.92
C TYR A 10 -5.45 -20.67 2.87
N GLN A 11 -5.68 -20.21 4.10
CA GLN A 11 -6.39 -20.98 5.13
C GLN A 11 -7.82 -21.34 4.72
N PHE A 12 -8.51 -20.41 4.04
CA PHE A 12 -9.90 -20.59 3.62
C PHE A 12 -10.04 -20.99 2.15
N ASP A 13 -8.93 -21.33 1.47
CA ASP A 13 -8.90 -21.74 0.05
C ASP A 13 -9.72 -20.79 -0.85
N TRP A 14 -9.43 -19.49 -0.73
CA TRP A 14 -10.15 -18.44 -1.48
C TRP A 14 -10.09 -18.68 -2.98
N THR A 15 -8.96 -19.18 -3.48
CA THR A 15 -8.78 -19.53 -4.89
C THR A 15 -9.88 -20.47 -5.36
N SER A 16 -10.22 -21.49 -4.58
CA SER A 16 -11.28 -22.43 -4.93
C SER A 16 -12.67 -21.85 -4.73
N LYS A 17 -12.89 -21.15 -3.61
CA LYS A 17 -14.20 -20.61 -3.23
C LYS A 17 -14.67 -19.45 -4.12
N LEU A 18 -13.75 -18.68 -4.67
CA LEU A 18 -14.06 -17.53 -5.52
C LEU A 18 -14.16 -17.88 -7.01
N ARG A 19 -13.93 -19.14 -7.42
CA ARG A 19 -14.00 -19.55 -8.84
C ARG A 19 -15.35 -19.24 -9.50
N ALA A 20 -16.44 -19.28 -8.74
CA ALA A 20 -17.78 -19.00 -9.25
C ALA A 20 -18.09 -17.51 -9.35
N THR A 21 -17.22 -16.63 -8.83
CA THR A 21 -17.41 -15.18 -8.90
C THR A 21 -16.73 -14.59 -10.14
N PRO A 22 -17.19 -13.44 -10.65
CA PRO A 22 -16.52 -12.76 -11.75
C PRO A 22 -15.03 -12.53 -11.45
N PRO A 23 -14.11 -12.77 -12.40
CA PRO A 23 -12.67 -12.67 -12.14
C PRO A 23 -12.22 -11.34 -11.53
N ALA A 24 -12.85 -10.23 -11.94
CA ALA A 24 -12.55 -8.91 -11.38
C ALA A 24 -12.93 -8.78 -9.90
N ILE A 25 -14.00 -9.45 -9.47
CA ILE A 25 -14.45 -9.48 -8.06
C ILE A 25 -13.51 -10.33 -7.23
N ALA A 26 -13.14 -11.52 -7.73
CA ALA A 26 -12.13 -12.35 -7.09
C ALA A 26 -10.82 -11.58 -6.91
N TRP A 27 -10.30 -10.99 -8.00
CA TRP A 27 -9.11 -10.13 -7.97
C TRP A 27 -9.22 -8.99 -6.95
N GLY A 28 -10.34 -8.26 -6.96
CA GLY A 28 -10.59 -7.16 -6.04
C GLY A 28 -10.57 -7.60 -4.58
N SER A 29 -11.08 -8.81 -4.30
CA SER A 29 -11.09 -9.38 -2.94
C SER A 29 -9.68 -9.66 -2.44
N PHE A 30 -8.82 -10.27 -3.29
CA PHE A 30 -7.41 -10.48 -2.96
C PHE A 30 -6.65 -9.16 -2.81
N MET A 31 -6.85 -8.21 -3.72
CA MET A 31 -6.19 -6.91 -3.70
C MET A 31 -6.56 -6.09 -2.46
N ILE A 32 -7.84 -6.03 -2.11
CA ILE A 32 -8.31 -5.33 -0.90
C ILE A 32 -7.71 -5.96 0.34
N ASN A 33 -7.74 -7.30 0.45
CA ASN A 33 -7.15 -7.99 1.59
C ASN A 33 -5.63 -7.73 1.70
N PHE A 34 -4.90 -7.76 0.58
CA PHE A 34 -3.48 -7.43 0.53
C PHE A 34 -3.22 -5.99 1.01
N CYS A 35 -3.91 -5.02 0.42
CA CYS A 35 -3.78 -3.60 0.76
C CYS A 35 -4.11 -3.34 2.24
N PHE A 36 -5.21 -3.91 2.74
CA PHE A 36 -5.61 -3.81 4.13
C PHE A 36 -4.57 -4.41 5.08
N SER A 37 -3.98 -5.56 4.71
CA SER A 37 -2.93 -6.21 5.50
C SER A 37 -1.68 -5.32 5.61
N VAL A 38 -1.24 -4.73 4.50
CA VAL A 38 -0.11 -3.79 4.46
C VAL A 38 -0.39 -2.58 5.37
N LEU A 39 -1.56 -1.96 5.23
CA LEU A 39 -1.96 -0.82 6.05
C LEU A 39 -2.06 -1.16 7.54
N LEU A 40 -2.57 -2.35 7.88
CA LEU A 40 -2.60 -2.81 9.28
C LEU A 40 -1.20 -3.05 9.86
N VAL A 41 -0.27 -3.62 9.08
CA VAL A 41 1.13 -3.76 9.53
C VAL A 41 1.72 -2.38 9.80
N TRP A 42 1.52 -1.43 8.89
CA TRP A 42 2.04 -0.09 9.05
C TRP A 42 1.42 0.64 10.23
N ALA A 43 0.10 0.58 10.39
CA ALA A 43 -0.61 1.17 11.51
C ALA A 43 -0.12 0.61 12.85
N ALA A 44 0.08 -0.72 12.94
CA ALA A 44 0.64 -1.34 14.15
C ALA A 44 2.06 -0.84 14.44
N ALA A 45 2.92 -0.74 13.42
CA ALA A 45 4.26 -0.18 13.57
C ALA A 45 4.19 1.28 14.08
N MET A 46 3.28 2.09 13.55
CA MET A 46 3.07 3.47 14.01
C MET A 46 2.61 3.55 15.46
N THR A 47 1.67 2.70 15.87
CA THR A 47 1.19 2.65 17.26
C THR A 47 2.31 2.27 18.23
N ILE A 48 3.14 1.29 17.86
CA ILE A 48 4.30 0.88 18.65
C ILE A 48 5.29 2.04 18.78
N LEU A 49 5.65 2.69 17.67
CA LEU A 49 6.56 3.83 17.65
C LEU A 49 6.04 5.03 18.47
N ALA A 50 4.73 5.30 18.41
CA ALA A 50 4.10 6.33 19.22
C ALA A 50 4.14 6.00 20.72
N ALA A 51 3.96 4.73 21.10
CA ALA A 51 4.06 4.28 22.50
C ALA A 51 5.47 4.49 23.08
N PHE A 52 6.51 4.43 22.25
CA PHE A 52 7.89 4.76 22.63
C PHE A 52 8.18 6.27 22.70
N ARG A 53 7.14 7.12 22.72
CA ARG A 53 7.23 8.58 22.89
C ARG A 53 8.16 9.23 21.86
N TRP A 54 8.02 8.87 20.59
CA TRP A 54 8.49 9.74 19.51
C TRP A 54 7.63 11.01 19.48
N THR A 55 7.92 11.94 20.38
CA THR A 55 7.12 13.15 20.68
C THR A 55 7.37 14.29 19.70
N LYS A 56 8.21 14.09 18.69
CA LYS A 56 8.43 15.09 17.64
C LYS A 56 7.35 14.90 16.58
N GLN A 57 6.50 15.91 16.41
CA GLN A 57 5.43 15.97 15.42
C GLN A 57 5.94 15.65 14.00
N ASP A 58 7.21 15.97 13.72
CA ASP A 58 7.91 15.66 12.47
C ASP A 58 8.18 14.17 12.25
N ALA A 59 8.42 13.39 13.30
CA ALA A 59 8.74 11.96 13.19
C ALA A 59 7.52 11.13 12.79
N VAL A 60 6.35 11.42 13.39
CA VAL A 60 5.07 10.78 13.03
C VAL A 60 4.67 11.14 11.60
N THR A 61 4.86 12.41 11.22
CA THR A 61 4.61 12.88 9.85
C THR A 61 5.49 12.16 8.85
N LEU A 62 6.81 12.12 9.09
CA LEU A 62 7.77 11.45 8.23
C LEU A 62 7.46 9.95 8.10
N CYS A 63 7.17 9.27 9.20
CA CYS A 63 6.77 7.87 9.16
C CYS A 63 5.46 7.66 8.38
N THR A 64 4.47 8.54 8.54
CA THR A 64 3.22 8.42 7.78
C THR A 64 3.48 8.56 6.27
N VAL A 65 4.28 9.54 5.87
CA VAL A 65 4.68 9.75 4.47
C VAL A 65 5.43 8.53 3.93
N TRP A 66 6.38 7.97 4.69
CA TRP A 66 7.08 6.74 4.33
C TRP A 66 6.13 5.54 4.16
N GLY A 67 5.23 5.32 5.12
CA GLY A 67 4.28 4.22 5.06
C GLY A 67 3.37 4.27 3.87
N MET A 68 2.83 5.45 3.59
CA MET A 68 1.99 5.66 2.42
C MET A 68 2.78 5.48 1.12
N GLY A 69 4.04 5.94 1.07
CA GLY A 69 4.93 5.68 -0.06
C GLY A 69 5.14 4.18 -0.31
N VAL A 70 5.48 3.42 0.73
CA VAL A 70 5.65 1.96 0.65
C VAL A 70 4.34 1.28 0.23
N PHE A 71 3.20 1.68 0.79
CA PHE A 71 1.89 1.18 0.42
C PHE A 71 1.63 1.35 -1.08
N TRP A 72 1.87 2.53 -1.64
CA TRP A 72 1.61 2.80 -3.05
C TRP A 72 2.57 2.06 -3.99
N VAL A 73 3.84 1.88 -3.59
CA VAL A 73 4.79 1.02 -4.32
C VAL A 73 4.31 -0.43 -4.35
N LEU A 74 3.90 -0.98 -3.20
CA LEU A 74 3.38 -2.34 -3.13
C LEU A 74 2.07 -2.50 -3.90
N ASN A 75 1.20 -1.49 -3.87
CA ASN A 75 -0.04 -1.45 -4.63
C ASN A 75 0.22 -1.48 -6.14
N ALA A 76 1.11 -0.61 -6.65
CA ALA A 76 1.50 -0.60 -8.04
C ALA A 76 2.17 -1.93 -8.46
N GLY A 77 3.06 -2.47 -7.61
CA GLY A 77 3.69 -3.77 -7.83
C GLY A 77 2.67 -4.91 -7.92
N TYR A 78 1.67 -4.94 -7.04
CA TYR A 78 0.60 -5.92 -7.10
C TYR A 78 -0.18 -5.81 -8.42
N GLN A 79 -0.58 -4.59 -8.82
CA GLN A 79 -1.33 -4.37 -10.07
C GLN A 79 -0.50 -4.72 -11.32
N ALA A 80 0.82 -4.52 -11.29
CA ALA A 80 1.71 -4.86 -12.39
C ALA A 80 1.92 -6.38 -12.52
N LEU A 81 2.08 -7.08 -11.39
CA LEU A 81 2.28 -8.55 -11.36
C LEU A 81 0.97 -9.31 -11.61
N PHE A 82 -0.14 -8.79 -11.11
CA PHE A 82 -1.46 -9.36 -11.23
C PHE A 82 -2.41 -8.30 -11.81
N PRO A 83 -2.43 -8.10 -13.14
CA PRO A 83 -3.32 -7.12 -13.76
C PRO A 83 -4.80 -7.46 -13.51
N MET A 84 -5.62 -6.44 -13.27
CA MET A 84 -7.05 -6.65 -13.07
C MET A 84 -7.67 -7.28 -14.33
N PRO A 85 -8.37 -8.42 -14.22
CA PRO A 85 -8.98 -9.11 -15.35
C PRO A 85 -10.26 -8.37 -15.76
N LEU A 86 -10.12 -7.39 -16.65
CA LEU A 86 -11.20 -6.59 -17.21
C LEU A 86 -11.48 -6.97 -18.67
N PRO A 87 -12.74 -6.87 -19.14
CA PRO A 87 -13.05 -7.01 -20.56
C PRO A 87 -12.38 -5.89 -21.39
N GLU A 88 -12.20 -6.12 -22.69
CA GLU A 88 -11.38 -5.27 -23.56
C GLU A 88 -11.79 -3.80 -23.56
N ASN A 89 -13.11 -3.54 -23.55
CA ASN A 89 -13.69 -2.21 -23.49
C ASN A 89 -13.35 -1.44 -22.19
N LEU A 90 -12.91 -2.13 -21.14
CA LEU A 90 -12.54 -1.56 -19.84
C LEU A 90 -11.04 -1.63 -19.56
N ARG A 91 -10.19 -2.10 -20.49
CA ARG A 91 -8.73 -2.20 -20.26
C ARG A 91 -8.09 -0.85 -19.91
N ALA A 92 -8.62 0.25 -20.44
CA ALA A 92 -8.17 1.59 -20.11
C ALA A 92 -8.29 1.89 -18.61
N VAL A 93 -9.32 1.36 -17.93
CA VAL A 93 -9.51 1.52 -16.48
C VAL A 93 -8.38 0.84 -15.72
N GLY A 94 -7.99 -0.38 -16.11
CA GLY A 94 -6.87 -1.08 -15.48
C GLY A 94 -5.55 -0.29 -15.59
N TRP A 95 -5.27 0.27 -16.77
CA TRP A 95 -4.08 1.13 -16.95
C TRP A 95 -4.16 2.42 -16.17
N PHE A 96 -5.34 3.03 -16.08
CA PHE A 96 -5.56 4.23 -15.28
C PHE A 96 -5.29 3.97 -13.79
N LEU A 97 -5.78 2.85 -13.25
CA LEU A 97 -5.58 2.48 -11.85
C LEU A 97 -4.09 2.23 -11.53
N LEU A 98 -3.38 1.53 -12.40
CA LEU A 98 -1.94 1.32 -12.26
C LEU A 98 -1.18 2.65 -12.38
N GLY A 99 -1.49 3.45 -13.40
CA GLY A 99 -0.87 4.75 -13.63
C GLY A 99 -1.08 5.70 -12.45
N PHE A 100 -2.28 5.70 -11.87
CA PHE A 100 -2.58 6.43 -10.64
C PHE A 100 -1.73 5.96 -9.47
N ALA A 101 -1.64 4.65 -9.23
CA ALA A 101 -0.81 4.11 -8.14
C ALA A 101 0.67 4.47 -8.31
N VAL A 102 1.21 4.40 -9.53
CA VAL A 102 2.60 4.80 -9.86
C VAL A 102 2.81 6.29 -9.63
N LEU A 103 1.89 7.14 -10.10
CA LEU A 103 1.96 8.58 -9.91
C LEU A 103 1.98 8.94 -8.42
N VAL A 104 1.08 8.36 -7.64
CA VAL A 104 1.01 8.65 -6.19
C VAL A 104 2.25 8.13 -5.48
N ALA A 105 2.75 6.93 -5.82
CA ALA A 105 4.03 6.43 -5.29
C ALA A 105 5.19 7.39 -5.57
N PHE A 106 5.26 7.93 -6.81
CA PHE A 106 6.25 8.93 -7.18
C PHE A 106 6.13 10.21 -6.35
N LEU A 107 4.92 10.73 -6.15
CA LEU A 107 4.70 11.92 -5.32
C LEU A 107 5.16 11.72 -3.87
N TYR A 108 4.91 10.54 -3.29
CA TYR A 108 5.42 10.21 -1.96
C TYR A 108 6.95 10.10 -1.94
N ALA A 109 7.58 9.52 -2.97
CA ALA A 109 9.03 9.46 -3.07
C ALA A 109 9.66 10.87 -3.13
N VAL A 110 9.05 11.79 -3.88
CA VAL A 110 9.46 13.20 -3.91
C VAL A 110 9.30 13.85 -2.54
N ALA A 111 8.16 13.67 -1.87
CA ALA A 111 7.91 14.22 -0.54
C ALA A 111 8.96 13.74 0.48
N ILE A 112 9.33 12.46 0.43
CA ILE A 112 10.39 11.88 1.26
C ILE A 112 11.74 12.54 0.95
N ALA A 113 12.12 12.64 -0.32
CA ALA A 113 13.40 13.22 -0.73
C ALA A 113 13.52 14.69 -0.28
N VAL A 114 12.45 15.48 -0.45
CA VAL A 114 12.38 16.86 0.01
C VAL A 114 12.44 16.94 1.54
N GLY A 115 11.65 16.13 2.25
CA GLY A 115 11.63 16.10 3.71
C GLY A 115 12.98 15.75 4.33
N LEU A 116 13.69 14.77 3.78
CA LEU A 116 15.04 14.40 4.20
C LEU A 116 16.05 15.54 3.97
N SER A 117 15.92 16.26 2.85
CA SER A 117 16.81 17.39 2.55
C SER A 117 16.63 18.55 3.53
N THR A 118 15.40 18.82 3.98
CA THR A 118 15.11 19.87 4.96
C THR A 118 15.65 19.53 6.34
N ILE A 119 15.48 18.28 6.79
CA ILE A 119 16.01 17.80 8.07
C ILE A 119 17.54 17.89 8.09
N SER A 120 18.20 17.48 7.01
CA SER A 120 19.67 17.56 6.88
C SER A 120 20.20 19.00 6.98
N ARG A 121 19.50 19.98 6.40
CA ARG A 121 19.89 21.39 6.50
C ARG A 121 19.73 21.95 7.91
N ALA A 122 18.62 21.62 8.60
CA ALA A 122 18.36 22.08 9.96
C ALA A 122 19.31 21.47 11.01
N ALA A 123 19.89 20.29 10.74
CA ALA A 123 20.87 19.67 11.63
C ALA A 123 22.29 20.26 11.49
N ASN A 124 22.57 21.00 10.41
CA ASN A 124 23.88 21.57 10.10
C ASN A 124 23.95 23.11 10.31
N SER A 125 22.88 23.72 10.81
CA SER A 125 22.78 25.14 11.18
C SER A 125 22.84 25.32 12.69
#